data_AF-A0A2H3D0W0-F1
#
_entry.id   AF-A0A2H3D0W0-F1
#
_cell.length_a   1.000
_cell.length_b   1.000
_cell.length_c   1.000
_cell.angle_alpha   90.00
_cell.angle_beta   90.00
_cell.angle_gamma   90.00
#
_symmetry.space_group_name_H-M   'P 1'
#
loop_
_entity.id
_entity.type
_entity.pdbx_description
1 polymer ?
#
loop_
_entity_poly.entity_id
_entity_poly.type
_entity_poly.pdbx_seq_one_letter_code
_entity_poly.pdbx_strand_id
1 'polypeptide(L)'
;LIDNIVNVTGIGPHSTFVDFGSGVGNVCSQISLKTGCRCYGVELLANPAQLARALLEQIHVFSHICGYKHKGQVNLYHGDMRTNGTTMPAIKEADVIYINNFKF
;
A
#
# COMPACT_ATOMS: atom_id res chain seq x y z
N LEU A 1 -1.25 11.62 -9.29
CA LEU A 1 -1.99 11.02 -8.15
C LEU A 1 -1.12 10.92 -6.90
N ILE A 2 -0.07 10.09 -6.89
CA ILE A 2 0.78 9.85 -5.71
C ILE A 2 1.33 11.15 -5.11
N ASP A 3 1.92 12.01 -5.93
CA ASP A 3 2.49 13.29 -5.47
C ASP A 3 1.44 14.18 -4.82
N ASN A 4 0.22 14.18 -5.35
CA ASN A 4 -0.89 14.94 -4.77
C ASN A 4 -1.28 14.37 -3.40
N ILE A 5 -1.36 13.04 -3.26
CA ILE A 5 -1.63 12.39 -1.96
C ILE A 5 -0.57 12.79 -0.94
N VAL A 6 0.71 12.69 -1.31
CA VAL A 6 1.82 13.02 -0.41
C VAL A 6 1.79 14.50 -0.01
N ASN A 7 1.59 15.41 -0.97
CA ASN A 7 1.59 16.84 -0.71
C ASN A 7 0.40 17.29 0.15
N VAL A 8 -0.79 16.73 -0.08
CA VAL A 8 -2.01 17.12 0.65
C VAL A 8 -2.04 16.53 2.06
N THR A 9 -1.55 15.31 2.25
CA THR A 9 -1.63 14.61 3.55
C THR A 9 -0.40 14.83 4.43
N GLY A 10 0.74 15.22 3.85
CA GLY A 10 2.00 15.31 4.60
C GLY A 10 2.52 13.95 5.10
N ILE A 11 2.08 12.85 4.48
CA ILE A 11 2.42 11.50 4.93
C ILE A 11 3.94 11.23 4.87
N GLY A 12 4.47 10.59 5.91
CA GLY A 12 5.91 10.39 6.08
C GLY A 12 6.28 9.09 6.80
N PRO A 13 7.55 8.90 7.20
CA PRO A 13 8.07 7.63 7.70
C PRO A 13 7.39 7.08 8.96
N HIS A 14 6.74 7.94 9.74
CA HIS A 14 6.03 7.57 10.97
C HIS A 14 4.53 7.36 10.77
N SER A 15 4.04 7.55 9.55
CA SER A 15 2.63 7.42 9.23
C SER A 15 2.26 6.01 8.78
N THR A 16 0.96 5.70 8.86
CA THR A 16 0.33 4.49 8.33
C THR A 16 -0.65 4.86 7.21
N PHE A 17 -0.40 4.32 6.02
CA PHE A 17 -1.26 4.42 4.85
C PHE A 17 -2.06 3.14 4.64
N VAL A 18 -3.35 3.25 4.34
CA VAL A 18 -4.23 2.11 4.04
C VAL A 18 -4.90 2.30 2.68
N ASP A 19 -4.80 1.29 1.81
CA ASP A 19 -5.36 1.25 0.47
C ASP A 19 -6.46 0.19 0.38
N PHE A 20 -7.71 0.61 0.25
CA PHE A 20 -8.85 -0.28 0.07
C PHE A 20 -9.19 -0.48 -1.40
N GLY A 21 -9.19 -1.74 -1.84
CA GLY A 21 -9.27 -2.07 -3.26
C GLY A 21 -7.94 -1.79 -3.94
N SER A 22 -6.84 -2.25 -3.32
CA SER A 22 -5.48 -1.92 -3.73
C SER A 22 -5.09 -2.46 -5.11
N GLY A 23 -5.91 -3.32 -5.73
CA GLY A 23 -5.66 -3.89 -7.04
C GLY A 23 -4.32 -4.61 -7.11
N VAL A 24 -3.44 -4.13 -7.99
CA VAL A 24 -2.07 -4.64 -8.14
C VAL A 24 -1.06 -4.01 -7.15
N GLY A 25 -1.52 -3.28 -6.13
CA GLY A 25 -0.69 -2.77 -5.03
C GLY A 25 0.28 -1.64 -5.40
N ASN A 26 0.09 -0.99 -6.55
CA ASN A 26 1.01 0.03 -7.07
C ASN A 26 1.00 1.32 -6.23
N VAL A 27 -0.17 1.80 -5.79
CA VAL A 27 -0.31 3.01 -4.97
C VAL A 27 0.39 2.79 -3.62
N CYS A 28 0.00 1.73 -2.91
CA CYS A 28 0.58 1.29 -1.65
C CYS A 28 2.12 1.21 -1.72
N SER A 29 2.67 0.57 -2.76
CA SER A 29 4.12 0.43 -2.95
C SER A 29 4.81 1.77 -3.27
N GLN A 30 4.26 2.59 -4.17
CA GLN A 30 4.86 3.88 -4.54
C GLN A 30 4.85 4.88 -3.37
N ILE A 31 3.78 4.90 -2.57
CA ILE A 31 3.68 5.73 -1.37
C ILE A 31 4.77 5.33 -0.36
N SER A 32 4.92 4.03 -0.08
CA SER A 32 5.96 3.52 0.82
C SER A 32 7.36 3.85 0.31
N LEU A 33 7.65 3.65 -0.98
CA LEU A 33 8.95 4.02 -1.56
C LEU A 33 9.23 5.52 -1.44
N LYS A 34 8.23 6.36 -1.71
CA LYS A 34 8.44 7.81 -1.75
C LYS A 34 8.58 8.43 -0.36
N THR A 35 7.83 7.93 0.61
CA THR A 35 7.67 8.57 1.92
C THR A 35 8.30 7.79 3.07
N GLY A 36 8.58 6.50 2.87
CA GLY A 36 9.03 5.59 3.92
C GLY A 36 7.95 5.19 4.92
N CYS A 37 6.69 5.57 4.69
CA CYS A 37 5.59 5.24 5.59
C CYS A 37 5.28 3.73 5.56
N ARG A 38 4.57 3.26 6.59
CA ARG A 38 4.01 1.91 6.60
C ARG A 38 2.77 1.89 5.72
N CYS A 39 2.62 0.88 4.86
CA CYS A 39 1.45 0.75 4.01
C CYS A 39 0.78 -0.61 4.14
N TYR A 40 -0.56 -0.60 4.10
CA TYR A 40 -1.41 -1.78 4.06
C TYR A 40 -2.32 -1.68 2.84
N GLY A 41 -2.39 -2.74 2.04
CA GLY A 41 -3.33 -2.83 0.91
C GLY A 41 -4.19 -4.09 1.04
N VAL A 42 -5.48 -3.98 0.74
CA VAL A 42 -6.38 -5.13 0.63
C VAL A 42 -7.09 -5.13 -0.72
N GLU A 43 -7.12 -6.30 -1.34
CA GLU A 43 -7.76 -6.52 -2.62
C GLU A 43 -8.63 -7.78 -2.58
N LEU A 44 -9.85 -7.66 -3.12
CA LEU A 44 -10.85 -8.73 -3.12
C LEU A 44 -10.56 -9.79 -4.19
N LEU A 45 -10.07 -9.38 -5.35
CA LEU A 45 -9.83 -10.26 -6.48
C LEU A 45 -8.47 -10.96 -6.36
N ALA A 46 -8.49 -12.30 -6.45
CA ALA A 46 -7.30 -13.13 -6.28
C ALA A 46 -6.17 -12.80 -7.28
N ASN A 47 -6.51 -12.58 -8.56
CA ASN A 47 -5.50 -12.34 -9.60
C ASN A 47 -4.76 -11.00 -9.39
N PRO A 48 -5.43 -9.84 -9.23
CA PRO A 48 -4.76 -8.60 -8.86
C PRO A 48 -3.94 -8.71 -7.57
N ALA A 49 -4.45 -9.37 -6.53
CA ALA A 49 -3.71 -9.57 -5.29
C ALA A 49 -2.43 -10.41 -5.48
N GLN A 50 -2.47 -11.44 -6.34
CA GLN A 50 -1.28 -12.21 -6.71
C GLN A 50 -0.26 -11.35 -7.46
N LEU A 51 -0.71 -10.55 -8.43
CA LEU A 51 0.14 -9.60 -9.15
C LEU A 51 0.75 -8.55 -8.21
N ALA A 52 0.01 -8.13 -7.18
CA ALA A 52 0.48 -7.18 -6.19
C ALA A 52 1.68 -7.72 -5.39
N ARG A 53 1.63 -9.00 -5.00
CA ARG A 53 2.76 -9.69 -4.36
C ARG A 53 3.95 -9.79 -5.29
N ALA A 54 3.72 -10.21 -6.54
CA ALA A 54 4.79 -10.32 -7.53
C ALA A 54 5.47 -8.96 -7.80
N LEU A 55 4.69 -7.88 -7.91
CA LEU A 55 5.20 -6.52 -8.05
C LEU A 55 6.05 -6.12 -6.84
N LEU A 56 5.58 -6.41 -5.63
CA LEU A 56 6.30 -6.07 -4.41
C LEU A 56 7.65 -6.81 -4.31
N GLU A 57 7.70 -8.09 -4.69
CA GLU A 57 8.97 -8.85 -4.76
C GLU A 57 9.95 -8.21 -5.76
N GLN A 58 9.48 -7.83 -6.95
CA GLN A 58 10.32 -7.15 -7.93
C GLN A 58 10.85 -5.82 -7.40
N ILE A 59 10.01 -5.04 -6.72
CA ILE A 59 10.42 -3.76 -6.12
C ILE A 59 11.53 -3.98 -5.09
N HIS A 60 11.47 -5.03 -4.26
CA HIS A 60 12.53 -5.35 -3.31
C HIS A 60 13.84 -5.71 -4.03
N VAL A 61 13.77 -6.56 -5.06
CA VAL A 61 14.93 -6.95 -5.88
C VAL A 61 15.57 -5.72 -6.53
N PHE A 62 14.79 -4.87 -7.19
CA PHE A 62 15.30 -3.66 -7.84
C PHE A 62 15.85 -2.65 -6.84
N SER A 63 15.19 -2.46 -5.70
CA SER A 63 15.68 -1.57 -4.64
C SER A 63 17.07 -2.01 -4.17
N HIS A 64 17.27 -3.31 -3.97
CA HIS A 64 18.57 -3.86 -3.60
C HIS A 64 19.63 -3.65 -4.69
N ILE A 65 19.31 -3.95 -5.96
CA ILE A 65 20.23 -3.77 -7.11
C ILE A 65 20.65 -2.31 -7.25
N CYS A 66 19.72 -1.37 -7.08
CA CYS A 66 19.97 0.06 -7.22
C CYS A 66 20.62 0.69 -5.97
N GLY A 67 20.94 -0.08 -4.93
CA GLY A 67 21.48 0.45 -3.68
C GLY A 67 20.49 1.30 -2.88
N TYR A 68 19.20 1.21 -3.20
CA TYR A 68 18.14 1.93 -2.51
C TYR A 68 17.62 1.09 -1.34
N LYS A 69 17.71 1.63 -0.11
CA LYS A 69 17.11 0.97 1.05
C LYS A 69 15.62 1.30 1.11
N HIS A 70 14.78 0.33 0.81
CA HIS A 70 13.33 0.44 1.05
C HIS A 70 13.08 0.55 2.57
N LYS A 71 12.58 1.70 3.03
CA LYS A 71 12.43 2.00 4.46
C LYS A 71 11.02 1.74 4.98
N GLY A 72 10.01 1.83 4.13
CA GLY A 72 8.62 1.61 4.50
C GLY A 72 8.23 0.14 4.35
N GLN A 73 7.47 -0.38 5.31
CA GLN A 73 6.94 -1.75 5.23
C GLN A 73 5.65 -1.74 4.41
N VAL A 74 5.55 -2.62 3.41
CA VAL A 74 4.34 -2.79 2.59
C VAL A 74 3.74 -4.16 2.85
N ASN A 75 2.48 -4.19 3.30
CA ASN A 75 1.76 -5.44 3.56
C ASN A 75 0.52 -5.51 2.65
N LEU A 76 0.46 -6.50 1.75
CA LEU A 76 -0.61 -6.68 0.77
C LEU A 76 -1.40 -7.96 1.03
N TYR A 77 -2.71 -7.80 1.22
CA TYR A 77 -3.62 -8.89 1.58
C TYR A 77 -4.63 -9.17 0.47
N HIS A 78 -4.89 -10.45 0.24
CA HIS A 78 -6.05 -10.90 -0.51
C HIS A 78 -7.20 -11.12 0.46
N GLY A 79 -8.33 -10.44 0.27
CA GLY A 79 -9.52 -10.60 1.09
C GLY A 79 -10.51 -9.44 0.99
N ASP A 80 -11.63 -9.57 1.69
CA ASP A 80 -12.66 -8.54 1.76
C ASP A 80 -12.32 -7.50 2.85
N MET A 81 -12.19 -6.24 2.46
CA MET A 81 -11.90 -5.12 3.36
C MET A 81 -12.89 -4.99 4.54
N ARG A 82 -14.13 -5.49 4.40
CA ARG A 82 -15.18 -5.40 5.42
C ARG A 82 -15.05 -6.45 6.52
N THR A 83 -14.45 -7.59 6.21
CA THR A 83 -14.46 -8.79 7.08
C THR A 83 -13.07 -9.33 7.37
N ASN A 84 -12.04 -8.89 6.65
CA ASN A 84 -10.67 -9.33 6.86
C ASN A 84 -10.11 -8.74 8.16
N GLY A 85 -10.11 -9.56 9.21
CA GLY A 85 -9.60 -9.20 10.54
C GLY A 85 -8.12 -8.80 10.56
N THR A 86 -7.35 -9.12 9.52
CA THR A 86 -5.93 -8.74 9.41
C THR A 86 -5.74 -7.26 9.04
N THR A 87 -6.67 -6.68 8.29
CA THR A 87 -6.64 -5.25 7.94
C THR A 87 -7.35 -4.36 8.96
N MET A 88 -8.29 -4.90 9.74
CA MET A 88 -9.03 -4.12 10.75
C MET A 88 -8.14 -3.40 11.80
N PRO A 89 -7.05 -3.98 12.30
CA PRO A 89 -6.11 -3.27 13.18
C PRO A 89 -5.42 -2.11 12.46
N ALA A 90 -5.01 -2.30 11.20
CA ALA A 90 -4.36 -1.25 10.40
C ALA A 90 -5.29 -0.05 10.13
N ILE A 91 -6.62 -0.27 10.09
CA ILE A 91 -7.60 0.82 9.97
C ILE A 91 -7.59 1.71 11.21
N LYS A 92 -7.45 1.13 12.42
CA LYS A 92 -7.44 1.90 13.67
C LYS A 92 -6.20 2.78 13.82
N GLU A 93 -5.10 2.38 13.18
CA GLU A 93 -3.81 3.07 13.22
C GLU A 93 -3.56 3.93 11.97
N ALA A 94 -4.53 4.02 11.05
CA ALA A 94 -4.35 4.71 9.78
C ALA A 94 -4.34 6.23 9.95
N ASP A 95 -3.29 6.87 9.45
CA ASP A 95 -3.23 8.33 9.29
C ASP A 95 -3.89 8.76 7.97
N VAL A 96 -3.80 7.92 6.94
CA VAL A 96 -4.37 8.16 5.62
C VAL A 96 -5.04 6.89 5.11
N ILE A 97 -6.31 7.01 4.73
CA ILE A 97 -7.05 5.95 4.03
C ILE A 97 -7.30 6.43 2.60
N TYR A 98 -6.90 5.62 1.63
CA TYR A 98 -7.15 5.82 0.22
C TYR A 98 -8.12 4.76 -0.30
N ILE A 99 -9.10 5.22 -1.08
CA ILE A 99 -10.13 4.39 -1.69
C ILE A 99 -10.40 4.95 -3.09
N ASN A 100 -10.16 4.16 -4.13
CA ASN A 100 -10.58 4.54 -5.48
C ASN A 100 -12.02 4.07 -5.72
N ASN A 101 -12.99 4.89 -5.33
CA ASN A 101 -14.41 4.54 -5.39
C ASN A 101 -15.12 4.98 -6.69
N PHE A 102 -14.40 5.34 -7.77
CA PHE A 102 -15.01 5.94 -8.96
C PHE A 102 -16.06 5.06 -9.67
N LYS A 103 -15.99 3.74 -9.51
CA LYS A 103 -16.90 2.74 -10.11
C LYS A 103 -17.67 1.92 -9.06
N PHE A 104 -17.64 2.35 -7.80
CA PHE A 104 -18.33 1.69 -6.68
C PHE A 104 -19.72 2.28 -6.45
#